data_AF-A0A2V9IRC0-F1
#
_entry.id   AF-A0A2V9IRC0-F1
#
_cell.length_a   1.000
_cell.length_b   1.000
_cell.length_c   1.000
_cell.angle_alpha   90.00
_cell.angle_beta   90.00
_cell.angle_gamma   90.00
#
_symmetry.space_group_name_H-M   'P 1'
#
loop_
_entity.id
_entity.type
_entity.pdbx_description
1 polymer ?
#
loop_
_entity_poly.entity_id
_entity_poly.type
_entity_poly.pdbx_seq_one_letter_code
_entity_poly.pdbx_strand_id
1 'polypeptide(L)'
;MDFAPDGRLFVCQQDGQLRVIKNDVLPATPFLSVAVDPGGERGLLGVAFDPSFASSANDPEDGDLPPSAFSWTIVFHHADHTHPFL
;
A
#
# COMPACT_ATOMS: atom_id res chain seq x y z
N MET A 1 2.47 -6.98 -8.90
CA MET A 1 3.54 -6.09 -8.39
C MET A 1 3.35 -4.73 -9.02
N ASP A 2 3.71 -3.66 -8.32
CA ASP A 2 3.66 -2.31 -8.88
C ASP A 2 4.71 -1.40 -8.23
N PHE A 3 5.13 -0.36 -8.94
CA PHE A 3 6.01 0.67 -8.41
C PHE A 3 5.18 1.80 -7.80
N ALA A 4 5.50 2.17 -6.56
CA ALA A 4 4.96 3.39 -5.98
C ALA A 4 5.59 4.62 -6.65
N PRO A 5 4.91 5.79 -6.67
CA PRO A 5 5.45 7.04 -7.20
C PRO A 5 6.78 7.50 -6.57
N ASP A 6 7.12 7.01 -5.37
CA ASP A 6 8.38 7.26 -4.69
C ASP A 6 9.52 6.31 -5.10
N GLY A 7 9.28 5.40 -6.06
CA GLY A 7 10.26 4.47 -6.62
C GLY A 7 10.38 3.13 -5.90
N ARG A 8 9.65 2.89 -4.81
CA ARG A 8 9.65 1.58 -4.13
C ARG A 8 8.89 0.53 -4.94
N LEU A 9 9.41 -0.71 -4.98
CA LEU A 9 8.73 -1.85 -5.61
C LEU A 9 7.91 -2.62 -4.57
N PHE A 10 6.60 -2.70 -4.81
CA PHE A 10 5.66 -3.45 -3.99
C PHE A 10 5.22 -4.75 -4.67
N VAL A 11 5.25 -5.85 -3.91
CA VAL A 11 4.86 -7.19 -4.36
C VAL A 11 3.68 -7.66 -3.53
N CYS A 12 2.55 -7.86 -4.20
CA CYS A 12 1.40 -8.57 -3.63
C CYS A 12 1.68 -10.06 -3.65
N GLN A 13 1.41 -10.72 -2.52
CA GLN A 13 1.43 -12.17 -2.40
C GLN A 13 0.01 -12.66 -2.11
N GLN A 14 -0.35 -13.78 -2.72
CA GLN A 14 -1.71 -14.33 -2.64
C GLN A 14 -2.16 -14.65 -1.20
N ASP A 15 -1.22 -14.93 -0.29
CA ASP A 15 -1.46 -15.17 1.13
C ASP A 15 -1.78 -13.89 1.94
N GLY A 16 -1.98 -12.75 1.26
CA GLY A 16 -2.41 -11.50 1.88
C GLY A 16 -1.26 -10.57 2.28
N GLN A 17 -0.01 -10.91 1.95
CA GLN A 17 1.13 -10.07 2.25
C GLN A 17 1.41 -9.07 1.13
N LEU A 18 1.48 -7.79 1.49
CA LEU A 18 2.09 -6.77 0.65
C LEU A 18 3.51 -6.51 1.15
N ARG A 19 4.51 -6.71 0.29
CA ARG A 19 5.93 -6.58 0.65
C ARG A 19 6.63 -5.54 -0.20
N VAL A 20 7.71 -4.98 0.35
CA VAL A 20 8.53 -3.96 -0.31
C VAL A 20 9.93 -4.49 -0.49
N ILE A 21 10.44 -4.45 -1.72
CA ILE A 21 11.85 -4.76 -1.99
C ILE A 21 12.69 -3.52 -1.64
N LYS A 22 13.75 -3.72 -0.85
CA LYS A 22 14.69 -2.67 -0.42
C LYS A 22 16.10 -3.10 -0.77
N ASN A 23 16.81 -2.31 -1.57
CA ASN A 23 18.19 -2.60 -1.99
C ASN A 23 18.35 -4.04 -2.51
N ASP A 24 17.46 -4.45 -3.41
CA ASP A 24 17.40 -5.80 -4.00
C ASP A 24 17.15 -6.96 -3.01
N VAL A 25 16.81 -6.65 -1.75
CA VAL A 25 16.46 -7.62 -0.73
C VAL A 25 14.99 -7.52 -0.39
N LEU A 26 14.35 -8.67 -0.16
CA LEU A 26 12.96 -8.76 0.27
C LEU A 26 12.91 -9.01 1.80
N PRO A 27 12.69 -7.98 2.64
CA PRO A 27 12.76 -8.09 4.10
C PRO A 27 11.66 -9.00 4.65
N ALA A 28 11.98 -9.83 5.66
CA ALA A 28 11.04 -10.81 6.23
C ALA A 28 9.72 -10.20 6.72
N THR A 29 9.76 -9.00 7.29
CA THR A 29 8.57 -8.29 7.76
C THR A 29 7.79 -7.72 6.56
N PRO A 30 6.50 -8.06 6.39
CA PRO A 30 5.67 -7.47 5.35
C PRO A 30 5.38 -5.99 5.66
N PHE A 31 5.06 -5.21 4.62
CA PHE A 31 4.61 -3.84 4.79
C PHE A 31 3.17 -3.78 5.31
N LEU A 32 2.33 -4.67 4.82
CA LEU A 32 0.94 -4.86 5.25
C LEU A 32 0.60 -6.35 5.19
N SER A 33 -0.22 -6.81 6.14
CA SER A 33 -0.82 -8.15 6.11
C SER A 33 -2.33 -8.04 6.16
N VAL A 34 -2.99 -8.65 5.19
CA VAL A 34 -4.44 -8.73 5.07
C VAL A 34 -4.86 -10.18 5.30
N ALA A 35 -5.83 -10.42 6.19
CA ALA A 35 -6.40 -11.75 6.36
C ALA A 35 -7.21 -12.12 5.11
N VAL A 36 -6.83 -13.21 4.44
CA VAL A 36 -7.46 -13.69 3.21
C VAL A 36 -7.60 -15.22 3.22
N ASP A 37 -8.42 -15.75 2.31
CA ASP A 37 -8.47 -17.18 1.98
C ASP A 37 -7.75 -17.39 0.62
N PRO A 38 -6.51 -17.95 0.60
CA PRO A 38 -5.66 -17.96 -0.59
C PRO A 38 -5.92 -19.13 -1.56
N GLY A 39 -7.16 -19.63 -1.67
CA GLY A 39 -7.49 -20.72 -2.60
C GLY A 39 -7.88 -20.23 -4.01
N GLY A 40 -7.30 -20.82 -5.06
CA GLY A 40 -7.64 -20.50 -6.45
C GLY A 40 -7.16 -19.11 -6.86
N GLU A 41 -8.06 -18.25 -7.38
CA GLU A 41 -7.78 -16.84 -7.68
C GLU A 41 -8.15 -15.90 -6.51
N ARG A 42 -8.39 -16.44 -5.31
CA ARG A 42 -8.65 -15.65 -4.11
C ARG A 42 -7.35 -15.29 -3.41
N GLY A 43 -7.36 -14.16 -2.70
CA GLY A 43 -6.18 -13.62 -2.01
C GLY A 43 -5.97 -12.15 -2.30
N LEU A 44 -4.79 -11.64 -1.97
CA LEU A 44 -4.35 -10.31 -2.40
C LEU A 44 -3.83 -10.38 -3.84
N LEU A 45 -4.56 -9.76 -4.77
CA LEU A 45 -4.30 -9.88 -6.21
C LEU A 45 -3.58 -8.67 -6.81
N GLY A 46 -3.74 -7.50 -6.20
CA GLY A 46 -3.24 -6.25 -6.75
C GLY A 46 -3.04 -5.19 -5.67
N VAL A 47 -2.36 -4.13 -6.07
CA VAL A 47 -2.17 -2.90 -5.32
C VAL A 47 -2.25 -1.76 -6.31
N ALA A 48 -2.77 -0.63 -5.88
CA ALA A 48 -2.73 0.63 -6.62
C ALA A 48 -2.30 1.73 -5.66
N PHE A 49 -1.53 2.68 -6.17
CA PHE A 49 -1.10 3.85 -5.41
C PHE A 49 -1.91 5.06 -5.86
N ASP A 50 -2.29 5.90 -4.89
CA ASP A 50 -2.84 7.20 -5.21
C ASP A 50 -1.79 8.05 -5.97
N PRO A 51 -2.17 8.84 -7.00
CA PRO A 51 -1.22 9.69 -7.72
C PRO A 51 -0.48 10.69 -6.82
N SER A 52 -1.08 11.08 -5.69
CA SER A 52 -0.51 11.95 -4.67
C SER A 52 0.25 11.19 -3.57
N PHE A 53 0.48 9.88 -3.71
CA PHE A 53 1.16 9.06 -2.70
C PHE A 53 2.55 9.58 -2.30
N ALA A 54 3.28 10.21 -3.22
CA ALA A 54 4.58 10.83 -2.96
C ALA A 54 4.52 12.36 -2.76
N SER A 55 3.31 12.95 -2.72
CA SER A 55 3.16 14.40 -2.61
C SER A 55 3.49 14.91 -1.21
N SER A 56 4.17 16.05 -1.15
CA SER A 56 4.26 16.91 0.02
C SER A 56 3.11 17.92 -0.02
N ALA A 57 2.59 18.28 1.14
CA ALA A 57 1.61 19.34 1.29
C ALA A 57 2.30 20.49 1.99
N ASN A 58 2.04 21.69 1.51
CA ASN A 58 2.48 22.91 2.15
C ASN A 58 1.24 23.58 2.72
N ASP A 59 1.22 23.78 4.03
CA ASP A 59 0.22 24.56 4.72
C ASP A 59 0.75 26.00 4.90
N PRO A 60 -0.04 27.06 4.65
CA PRO A 60 0.44 28.44 4.76
C PRO A 60 0.89 28.84 6.18
N GLU A 61 0.36 28.21 7.22
CA GLU A 61 0.70 28.46 8.61
C GLU A 61 1.87 27.59 9.09
N ASP A 62 1.89 26.31 8.70
CA ASP A 62 2.82 25.30 9.21
C ASP A 62 3.97 24.94 8.24
N GLY A 63 3.92 25.40 6.99
CA GLY A 63 4.92 25.12 5.95
C GLY A 63 4.82 23.70 5.39
N ASP A 64 5.97 23.11 5.02
CA ASP A 64 6.00 21.75 4.47
C ASP A 64 5.59 20.71 5.53
N LEU A 65 4.45 20.07 5.32
CA LEU A 65 3.93 19.03 6.20
C LEU A 65 4.70 17.72 5.99
N PRO A 66 5.24 17.10 7.06
CA PRO A 66 5.93 15.83 6.95
C PRO A 66 4.94 14.70 6.59
N PRO A 67 5.41 13.55 6.06
CA PRO A 67 4.57 12.40 5.76
C PRO A 67 3.66 11.94 6.92
N SER A 68 4.08 12.17 8.18
CA SER A 68 3.31 11.86 9.39
C SER A 68 2.11 12.79 9.65
N ALA A 69 2.01 13.92 8.95
CA ALA A 69 0.87 14.83 9.04
C ALA A 69 -0.31 14.38 8.15
N PHE A 70 -0.07 13.42 7.24
CA PHE A 70 -1.11 12.85 6.39
C PHE A 70 -1.74 11.63 7.04
N SER A 71 -3.07 11.56 6.98
CA SER A 71 -3.82 10.34 7.25
C SER A 71 -4.13 9.66 5.91
N TRP A 72 -3.75 8.40 5.79
CA TRP A 72 -4.14 7.54 4.68
C TRP A 72 -4.95 6.35 5.22
N THR A 73 -5.85 5.84 4.40
CA THR A 73 -6.68 4.67 4.74
C THR A 73 -6.46 3.58 3.70
N ILE A 74 -6.33 2.33 4.15
CA ILE A 74 -6.36 1.17 3.24
C ILE A 74 -7.81 0.81 2.99
N VAL A 75 -8.20 0.80 1.72
CA VAL A 75 -9.51 0.33 1.28
C VAL A 75 -9.30 -0.93 0.45
N PHE A 76 -9.90 -2.03 0.89
CA PHE A 76 -9.92 -3.26 0.09
C PHE A 76 -11.07 -3.17 -0.91
N HIS A 77 -10.75 -3.16 -2.20
CA HIS A 77 -11.73 -3.22 -3.29
C HIS A 77 -11.78 -4.64 -3.86
N HIS A 78 -12.98 -5.21 -3.99
CA HIS A 78 -13.16 -6.43 -4.79
C HIS A 78 -14.54 -6.48 -5.44
N ALA A 79 -14.58 -7.03 -6.66
CA ALA A 79 -15.75 -7.01 -7.53
C ALA A 79 -16.37 -5.58 -7.56
N ASP A 80 -17.53 -5.41 -6.95
CA ASP A 80 -18.36 -4.21 -6.98
C ASP A 80 -18.52 -3.52 -5.61
N HIS A 81 -17.76 -3.89 -4.58
CA HIS A 81 -17.80 -3.21 -3.26
C HIS A 81 -16.43 -3.06 -2.56
N THR A 82 -16.45 -2.35 -1.42
CA THR A 82 -15.26 -2.02 -0.63
C THR A 82 -15.38 -2.42 0.84
N HIS A 83 -14.25 -2.72 1.47
CA HIS A 83 -14.13 -2.89 2.92
C HIS A 83 -13.10 -1.89 3.48
N PRO A 84 -13.44 -1.14 4.54
CA PRO A 84 -12.43 -0.40 5.30
C PRO A 84 -11.57 -1.38 6.09
N PHE A 85 -10.24 -1.23 6.00
CA PHE A 85 -9.31 -1.98 6.84
C PHE A 85 -9.15 -1.22 8.17
N LEU A 86 -9.61 -1.81 9.28
CA LEU A 86 -9.29 -1.36 10.66
C LEU A 86 -8.10 -2.15 11.19
#